data_AF-A0A1B7NSI6-F1
#
_entry.id   AF-A0A1B7NSI6-F1
#
_cell.length_a   1.000
_cell.length_b   1.000
_cell.length_c   1.000
_cell.angle_alpha   90.00
_cell.angle_beta   90.00
_cell.angle_gamma   90.00
#
_symmetry.space_group_name_H-M   'P 1'
#
loop_
_entity.id
_entity.type
_entity.pdbx_description
1 polymer ?
#
loop_
_entity_poly.entity_id
_entity_poly.type
_entity_poly.pdbx_seq_one_letter_code
_entity_poly.pdbx_strand_id
1 'polypeptide(L)' 'MTQLLNTLAKKVDEWDFGDGGSRLDMQAHAVPNLLEVSEAQGVSVELIQPILKLIERMVGEGGGKEGLSALVRMIMKGA' A
#
# COMPACT_ATOMS: atom_id res chain seq x y z
N MET A 1 -13.80 5.27 -7.88
CA MET A 1 -12.32 5.31 -7.76
C MET A 1 -11.75 6.73 -7.72
N THR A 2 -12.24 7.68 -8.51
CA THR A 2 -11.70 9.06 -8.57
C THR A 2 -11.62 9.77 -7.20
N GLN A 3 -12.63 9.62 -6.34
CA GLN A 3 -12.63 10.24 -5.01
C GLN A 3 -11.55 9.68 -4.06
N LEU A 4 -11.24 8.38 -4.17
CA LEU A 4 -10.20 7.75 -3.38
C LEU A 4 -8.83 8.31 -3.77
N LEU A 5 -8.55 8.41 -5.07
CA LEU A 5 -7.29 8.97 -5.56
C LEU A 5 -7.10 10.42 -5.13
N ASN A 6 -8.13 11.26 -5.19
CA ASN A 6 -8.07 12.64 -4.68
C ASN A 6 -7.76 12.68 -3.17
N THR A 7 -8.34 11.76 -2.39
CA THR A 7 -8.08 11.68 -0.94
C THR A 7 -6.65 11.24 -0.64
N LEU A 8 -6.14 10.26 -1.38
CA LEU A 8 -4.76 9.80 -1.24
C LEU A 8 -3.75 10.87 -1.66
N ALA A 9 -4.03 11.60 -2.76
CA ALA A 9 -3.20 12.72 -3.20
C ALA A 9 -3.12 13.82 -2.14
N LYS A 10 -4.27 14.24 -1.58
CA LYS A 10 -4.32 15.21 -0.49
C LYS A 10 -3.48 14.79 0.72
N LYS A 11 -3.54 13.51 1.12
CA LYS A 11 -2.71 12.97 2.21
C LYS A 11 -1.21 13.05 1.93
N VAL A 12 -0.82 12.86 0.66
CA VAL A 12 0.57 13.06 0.23
C VAL A 12 0.95 14.53 0.30
N ASP A 13 0.12 15.44 -0.21
CA ASP A 13 0.37 16.89 -0.21
C ASP A 13 0.49 17.45 1.23
N GLU A 14 -0.33 16.95 2.15
CA GLU A 14 -0.34 17.35 3.57
C GLU A 14 0.69 16.59 4.42
N TRP A 15 1.35 15.58 3.86
CA TRP A 15 2.25 14.67 4.56
C TRP A 15 1.61 13.98 5.79
N ASP A 16 0.29 13.77 5.74
CA ASP A 16 -0.50 13.07 6.76
C ASP A 16 -0.92 11.69 6.23
N PHE A 17 -0.23 10.67 6.72
CA PHE A 17 -0.43 9.29 6.28
C PHE A 17 -1.33 8.47 7.20
N GLY A 18 -2.25 9.10 7.95
CA GLY A 18 -3.27 8.38 8.71
C GLY A 18 -3.99 7.32 7.85
N ASP A 19 -4.36 6.19 8.44
CA ASP A 19 -4.89 5.03 7.72
C ASP A 19 -6.29 5.24 7.09
N GLY A 20 -7.11 6.11 7.68
CA GLY A 20 -8.53 6.23 7.34
C GLY A 20 -9.28 4.90 7.46
N GLY A 21 -8.83 3.98 8.31
CA GLY A 21 -9.41 2.65 8.53
C GLY A 21 -8.81 1.50 7.71
N SER A 22 -7.78 1.72 6.90
CA SER A 22 -7.09 0.64 6.15
C SER A 22 -5.58 0.68 6.34
N ARG A 23 -5.12 0.16 7.48
CA ARG A 23 -3.71 0.14 7.89
C ARG A 23 -2.85 -0.77 7.03
N LEU A 24 -1.58 -0.40 6.84
CA LEU A 24 -0.60 -1.20 6.13
C LEU A 24 -0.33 -2.55 6.79
N ASP A 25 -0.34 -2.65 8.12
CA ASP A 25 -0.17 -3.93 8.84
C ASP A 25 -1.27 -4.94 8.47
N MET A 26 -2.52 -4.48 8.40
CA MET A 26 -3.65 -5.29 7.98
C MET A 26 -3.56 -5.67 6.49
N GLN A 27 -3.13 -4.73 5.64
CA GLN A 27 -2.93 -5.01 4.22
C GLN A 27 -1.80 -6.02 3.99
N ALA A 28 -0.72 -5.98 4.78
CA ALA A 28 0.37 -6.95 4.72
C ALA A 28 -0.09 -8.38 5.00
N HIS A 29 -1.15 -8.55 5.81
CA HIS A 29 -1.78 -9.85 6.04
C HIS A 29 -2.81 -10.23 4.96
N ALA A 30 -3.51 -9.26 4.38
CA ALA A 30 -4.60 -9.51 3.43
C ALA A 30 -4.13 -9.74 2.00
N VAL A 31 -3.15 -8.96 1.52
CA VAL A 31 -2.67 -9.00 0.13
C VAL A 31 -2.03 -10.35 -0.25
N PRO A 32 -1.24 -11.04 0.61
CA PRO A 32 -0.73 -12.37 0.29
C PRO A 32 -1.81 -13.37 -0.10
N ASN A 33 -2.95 -13.37 0.61
CA ASN A 33 -4.09 -14.24 0.30
C ASN A 33 -4.68 -13.93 -1.08
N LEU A 34 -4.72 -12.65 -1.48
CA LEU A 34 -5.17 -12.24 -2.81
C LEU A 34 -4.22 -12.77 -3.90
N LEU A 35 -2.90 -12.70 -3.68
CA LEU A 35 -1.92 -13.19 -4.66
C LEU A 35 -1.98 -14.71 -4.80
N GLU A 36 -2.08 -15.43 -3.69
CA GLU A 36 -2.20 -16.89 -3.69
C GLU A 36 -3.43 -17.36 -4.49
N VAL A 37 -4.58 -16.77 -4.22
CA VAL A 37 -5.83 -17.14 -4.92
C VAL A 37 -5.80 -16.71 -6.39
N SER A 38 -5.15 -15.58 -6.72
CA SER A 38 -5.02 -15.11 -8.10
C SER A 38 -4.15 -16.07 -8.93
N GLU A 39 -2.99 -16.47 -8.41
CA GLU A 39 -2.11 -17.46 -9.04
C GLU A 39 -2.82 -18.82 -9.20
N ALA A 40 -3.54 -19.28 -8.18
CA ALA A 40 -4.32 -20.51 -8.23
C ALA A 40 -5.42 -20.48 -9.32
N GLN A 41 -5.87 -19.29 -9.72
CA GLN A 41 -6.84 -19.07 -10.81
C GLN A 41 -6.16 -18.76 -12.15
N GLY A 42 -4.83 -18.86 -12.25
CA GLY A 42 -4.08 -18.57 -13.47
C GLY A 42 -3.99 -17.10 -13.81
N VAL A 43 -4.22 -16.20 -12.85
CA VAL A 43 -4.10 -14.75 -13.00
C VAL A 43 -2.75 -14.30 -12.48
N SER A 44 -1.93 -13.72 -13.35
CA SER A 44 -0.62 -13.16 -13.01
C SER A 44 -0.72 -12.09 -11.93
N VAL A 45 0.17 -12.15 -10.94
CA VAL A 45 0.25 -11.18 -9.84
C VAL A 45 1.28 -10.06 -10.05
N GLU A 46 1.88 -9.99 -11.25
CA GLU A 46 3.04 -9.14 -11.54
C GLU A 46 2.85 -7.65 -11.25
N LEU A 47 1.61 -7.14 -11.31
CA LEU A 47 1.30 -5.74 -11.02
C LEU A 47 1.14 -5.46 -9.52
N ILE A 48 0.63 -6.43 -8.76
CA ILE A 48 0.32 -6.23 -7.33
C ILE A 48 1.51 -6.62 -6.45
N GLN A 49 2.31 -7.60 -6.87
CA GLN A 49 3.47 -8.06 -6.12
C GLN A 49 4.47 -6.93 -5.77
N PRO A 50 4.78 -5.96 -6.66
CA PRO A 50 5.62 -4.83 -6.29
C PRO A 50 5.02 -3.95 -5.18
N ILE A 51 3.69 -3.80 -5.16
CA ILE A 51 2.99 -3.03 -4.12
C ILE A 51 3.10 -3.75 -2.77
N LEU A 52 2.91 -5.07 -2.73
CA LEU A 52 3.10 -5.87 -1.51
C LEU A 52 4.52 -5.67 -0.93
N LYS A 53 5.55 -5.70 -1.77
CA LYS A 53 6.94 -5.47 -1.33
C LYS A 53 7.14 -4.10 -0.67
N LEU A 54 6.45 -3.07 -1.18
CA LEU A 54 6.49 -1.73 -0.57
C LEU A 54 5.73 -1.69 0.76
N ILE A 55 4.58 -2.37 0.85
CA ILE A 55 3.81 -2.52 2.10
C ILE A 55 4.68 -3.20 3.18
N GLU A 56 5.27 -4.35 2.87
CA GLU A 56 6.12 -5.09 3.79
C GLU A 56 7.32 -4.27 4.26
N ARG A 57 7.98 -3.54 3.34
CA ARG A 57 9.08 -2.64 3.68
C ARG A 57 8.65 -1.52 4.63
N MET A 58 7.52 -0.86 4.35
CA MET A 58 7.00 0.22 5.20
C MET A 58 6.59 -0.28 6.59
N VAL A 59 5.97 -1.46 6.66
CA VAL A 59 5.65 -2.10 7.95
C VAL A 59 6.92 -2.41 8.74
N GLY A 60 7.96 -2.94 8.08
CA GLY A 60 9.25 -3.21 8.69
C GLY A 60 9.98 -1.96 9.23
N GLU A 61 9.77 -0.81 8.59
CA GLU A 61 10.28 0.50 9.04
C GLU A 61 9.40 1.17 10.11
N GLY A 62 8.34 0.50 10.60
CA GLY A 62 7.47 0.98 11.68
C GLY A 62 6.21 1.74 11.22
N GLY A 63 5.99 1.88 9.91
CA GLY A 63 4.83 2.56 9.33
C GLY A 63 3.55 1.72 9.27
N GLY A 64 3.47 0.60 10.00
CA GLY A 64 2.35 -0.34 9.87
C GLY A 64 0.97 0.22 10.19
N LYS A 65 0.89 1.29 11.00
CA LYS A 65 -0.38 1.96 11.35
C LYS A 65 -0.82 3.04 10.36
N GLU A 66 -0.01 3.34 9.36
CA GLU A 66 -0.33 4.33 8.34
C GLU A 66 -1.14 3.71 7.20
N GLY A 67 -1.66 4.57 6.32
CA GLY A 67 -2.43 4.18 5.13
C GLY A 67 -1.58 4.00 3.89
N LEU A 68 -2.22 3.58 2.80
CA LEU A 68 -1.56 3.28 1.51
C LEU A 68 -0.73 4.45 0.95
N SER A 69 -1.13 5.71 1.20
CA SER A 69 -0.38 6.89 0.74
C SER A 69 1.03 6.99 1.33
N ALA A 70 1.30 6.37 2.49
CA ALA A 70 2.64 6.32 3.11
C ALA A 70 3.71 5.71 2.19
N LEU A 71 3.31 4.82 1.28
CA LEU A 71 4.23 4.15 0.34
C LEU A 71 4.90 5.15 -0.61
N VAL A 72 4.38 6.37 -0.75
CA VAL A 72 5.01 7.42 -1.56
C VAL A 72 6.44 7.71 -1.07
N ARG A 73 6.69 7.65 0.25
CA ARG A 73 8.01 7.81 0.87
C ARG A 73 9.03 6.79 0.38
N MET A 74 8.56 5.65 -0.13
CA MET A 74 9.40 4.54 -0.59
C MET A 74 9.82 4.65 -2.06
N ILE A 75 9.13 5.49 -2.85
CA ILE A 75 9.27 5.53 -4.31
C ILE A 75 9.59 6.93 -4.85
N MET A 76 9.38 7.99 -4.07
CA MET A 76 9.85 9.33 -4.45
C MET A 76 11.38 9.35 -4.51
N LYS A 77 11.92 9.87 -5.62
CA LYS A 77 13.36 10.06 -5.81
C LYS A 77 13.71 11.50 -5.43
N GLY A 78 14.13 11.70 -4.19
CA GLY A 78 14.57 13.00 -3.67
C GLY A 78 13.41 13.97 -3.39
N ALA A 79 13.45 14.60 -2.21
CA ALA A 79 12.71 15.82 -1.92
C ALA A 79 13.58 17.02 -2.32
#